data_AF-A0A388PK94-F1
#
_entry.id   AF-A0A388PK94-F1
#
_cell.length_a   1.000
_cell.length_b   1.000
_cell.length_c   1.000
_cell.angle_alpha   90.00
_cell.angle_beta   90.00
_cell.angle_gamma   90.00
#
_symmetry.space_group_name_H-M   'P 1'
#
loop_
_entity.id
_entity.type
_entity.pdbx_description
1 polymer ?
#
loop_
_entity_poly.entity_id
_entity_poly.type
_entity_poly.pdbx_seq_one_letter_code
_entity_poly.pdbx_strand_id
1 'polypeptide(L)'
;MLTRRRQGFTLIELLVVIAIIGILATALVPAVKAVKMAARKAQAKSVFAQWATACTLYKKEYGAYLPNLGGTYNAAADVMHKLDDSGRSLLFVKHLYGRNLNGTALSSGPTGERVRFNRQAMEFCAFSQDDFFNYTPNNADWQTNPILQDRLGNPAIRVCFDLNNDGLVKSVSGILPVDLTDAGGTIGVPGRVIIFTTDRDIGTANPDLSPSEAADIFVIQ
;
A
#
# COMPACT_ATOMS: atom_id res chain seq x y z
N MET A 1 -32.25 64.80 -12.41
CA MET A 1 -31.62 63.57 -11.89
C MET A 1 -32.52 62.39 -12.23
N LEU A 2 -32.14 61.56 -13.21
CA LEU A 2 -32.93 60.39 -13.61
C LEU A 2 -32.69 59.26 -12.59
N THR A 3 -33.70 58.99 -11.76
CA THR A 3 -33.71 57.87 -10.81
C THR A 3 -33.79 56.55 -11.58
N ARG A 4 -32.68 55.81 -11.62
CA ARG A 4 -32.67 54.42 -12.12
C ARG A 4 -33.66 53.60 -11.29
N ARG A 5 -34.75 53.13 -11.91
CA ARG A 5 -35.60 52.09 -11.32
C ARG A 5 -34.73 50.86 -11.09
N ARG A 6 -34.55 50.47 -9.82
CA ARG A 6 -33.95 49.18 -9.47
C ARG A 6 -34.91 48.08 -9.94
N GLN A 7 -34.48 47.26 -10.89
CA GLN A 7 -35.19 46.04 -11.25
C GLN A 7 -35.07 45.06 -10.07
N GLY A 8 -36.21 44.65 -9.52
CA GLY A 8 -36.28 43.62 -8.48
C GLY A 8 -36.23 42.24 -9.10
N PHE A 9 -35.60 41.29 -8.41
CA PHE A 9 -35.55 39.89 -8.82
C PHE A 9 -36.95 39.27 -8.69
N THR A 10 -37.39 38.54 -9.71
CA THR A 10 -38.64 37.78 -9.65
C THR A 10 -38.40 36.43 -8.99
N LEU A 11 -39.43 35.89 -8.32
CA LEU A 11 -39.38 34.54 -7.73
C LEU A 11 -39.07 33.45 -8.77
N ILE A 12 -39.52 33.64 -10.02
CA ILE A 12 -39.27 32.70 -11.12
C ILE A 12 -37.80 32.68 -11.50
N GLU A 13 -37.15 33.84 -11.59
CA GLU A 13 -35.71 33.93 -11.87
C GLU A 13 -34.89 33.22 -10.79
N LEU A 14 -35.28 33.35 -9.51
CA LEU A 14 -34.62 32.64 -8.43
C LEU A 14 -34.86 31.11 -8.50
N LEU A 15 -36.10 30.71 -8.81
CA LEU A 15 -36.52 29.31 -8.87
C LEU A 15 -35.80 28.52 -9.98
N VAL A 16 -35.61 29.12 -11.15
CA VAL A 16 -34.87 28.49 -12.25
C VAL A 16 -33.39 28.30 -11.89
N VAL A 17 -32.79 29.28 -11.21
CA VAL A 17 -31.38 29.20 -10.81
C VAL A 17 -31.13 28.06 -9.82
N ILE A 18 -31.96 27.94 -8.78
CA ILE A 18 -31.81 26.83 -7.82
C ILE A 18 -32.08 25.47 -8.48
N ALA A 19 -32.98 25.39 -9.46
CA ALA A 19 -33.24 24.17 -10.20
C ALA A 19 -32.02 23.73 -11.02
N ILE A 20 -31.37 24.67 -11.72
CA ILE A 20 -30.14 24.39 -12.49
C ILE A 20 -29.00 23.97 -11.56
N ILE A 21 -28.78 24.69 -10.45
CA ILE A 21 -27.76 24.34 -9.46
C ILE A 21 -28.02 22.95 -8.88
N GLY A 22 -29.28 22.59 -8.58
CA GLY A 22 -29.66 21.28 -8.07
C GLY A 22 -29.36 20.14 -9.05
N ILE A 23 -29.62 20.35 -10.35
CA ILE A 23 -29.31 19.36 -11.40
C ILE A 23 -27.78 19.18 -11.53
N LEU A 24 -27.03 20.28 -11.55
CA LEU A 24 -25.57 20.22 -11.66
C LEU A 24 -24.92 19.58 -10.42
N ALA A 25 -25.42 19.91 -9.22
CA ALA A 25 -24.88 19.38 -7.98
C ALA A 25 -25.11 17.86 -7.84
N THR A 26 -26.30 17.36 -8.20
CA THR A 26 -26.60 15.93 -8.12
C THR A 26 -25.76 15.08 -9.08
N ALA A 27 -25.47 15.59 -10.27
CA ALA A 27 -24.57 14.95 -11.22
C ALA A 27 -23.09 14.96 -10.74
N LEU A 28 -22.68 15.95 -9.96
CA LEU A 28 -21.29 16.13 -9.53
C LEU A 28 -20.88 15.19 -8.38
N VAL A 29 -21.77 14.93 -7.42
CA VAL A 29 -21.47 14.11 -6.23
C VAL A 29 -20.89 12.72 -6.54
N PRO A 30 -21.47 11.88 -7.42
CA PRO A 30 -20.91 10.57 -7.74
C PRO A 30 -19.56 10.68 -8.47
N ALA A 31 -19.40 11.67 -9.36
CA ALA A 31 -18.17 11.88 -10.10
C ALA A 31 -16.99 12.21 -9.18
N VAL A 32 -17.19 13.06 -8.17
CA VAL A 32 -16.14 13.43 -7.20
C VAL A 32 -15.69 12.23 -6.36
N LYS A 33 -16.58 11.31 -6.01
CA LYS A 33 -16.22 10.08 -5.27
C LYS A 33 -15.31 9.18 -6.10
N ALA A 34 -15.66 8.95 -7.37
CA ALA A 34 -14.85 8.14 -8.28
C ALA A 34 -13.44 8.73 -8.48
N VAL A 35 -13.34 10.05 -8.68
CA VAL A 35 -12.04 10.74 -8.84
C VAL A 35 -11.16 10.59 -7.60
N LYS A 36 -11.72 10.75 -6.40
CA LYS A 36 -10.97 10.56 -5.15
C LYS A 36 -10.46 9.13 -4.99
N MET A 37 -11.29 8.14 -5.33
CA MET A 37 -10.88 6.74 -5.27
C MET A 37 -9.75 6.45 -6.27
N ALA A 38 -9.87 6.92 -7.51
CA ALA A 38 -8.82 6.78 -8.52
C ALA A 38 -7.50 7.44 -8.08
N ALA A 39 -7.56 8.62 -7.46
CA ALA A 39 -6.40 9.30 -6.91
C ALA A 39 -5.72 8.48 -5.79
N ARG A 40 -6.50 7.89 -4.88
CA ARG A 40 -5.97 6.99 -3.83
C ARG A 40 -5.34 5.73 -4.41
N LYS A 41 -5.94 5.13 -5.44
CA LYS A 41 -5.36 3.97 -6.16
C LYS A 41 -4.03 4.32 -6.83
N ALA A 42 -3.96 5.48 -7.50
CA ALA A 42 -2.72 5.97 -8.10
C ALA A 42 -1.63 6.20 -7.03
N GLN A 43 -2.00 6.76 -5.89
CA GLN A 43 -1.09 6.97 -4.76
C GLN A 43 -0.59 5.64 -4.20
N ALA A 44 -1.47 4.66 -3.94
CA ALA A 44 -1.09 3.33 -3.47
C ALA A 44 -0.10 2.65 -4.45
N LYS A 45 -0.37 2.71 -5.75
CA LYS A 45 0.54 2.19 -6.78
C LYS A 45 1.92 2.85 -6.74
N SER A 46 1.97 4.17 -6.52
CA SER A 46 3.25 4.90 -6.41
C SER A 46 4.07 4.49 -5.18
N VAL A 47 3.40 4.24 -4.04
CA VAL A 47 4.06 3.77 -2.82
C VAL A 47 4.59 2.35 -3.01
N PHE A 48 3.80 1.44 -3.60
CA PHE A 48 4.27 0.09 -3.90
C PHE A 48 5.44 0.07 -4.88
N ALA A 49 5.49 0.99 -5.84
CA ALA A 49 6.64 1.12 -6.72
C ALA A 49 7.91 1.57 -5.96
N GLN A 50 7.77 2.49 -4.99
CA GLN A 50 8.88 2.88 -4.12
C GLN A 50 9.36 1.70 -3.28
N TRP A 51 8.44 0.91 -2.72
CA TRP A 51 8.79 -0.30 -1.95
C TRP A 51 9.45 -1.37 -2.82
N ALA A 52 8.94 -1.63 -4.01
CA ALA A 52 9.54 -2.58 -4.95
C ALA A 52 10.98 -2.16 -5.30
N THR A 53 11.19 -0.87 -5.59
CA THR A 53 12.52 -0.32 -5.84
C THR A 53 13.43 -0.45 -4.63
N ALA A 54 12.92 -0.16 -3.43
CA ALA A 54 13.68 -0.32 -2.18
C ALA A 54 14.09 -1.77 -1.94
N CYS A 55 13.20 -2.74 -2.22
CA CYS A 55 13.53 -4.17 -2.16
C CYS A 55 14.64 -4.54 -3.15
N THR A 56 14.59 -4.04 -4.40
CA THR A 56 15.65 -4.26 -5.39
C THR A 56 16.98 -3.65 -4.95
N LEU A 57 16.97 -2.44 -4.39
CA LEU A 57 18.16 -1.79 -3.83
C LEU A 57 18.71 -2.57 -2.63
N TYR A 58 17.84 -3.05 -1.75
CA TYR A 58 18.22 -3.88 -0.61
C TYR A 58 18.95 -5.15 -1.08
N LYS A 59 18.41 -5.86 -2.08
CA LYS A 59 19.08 -7.04 -2.66
C LYS A 59 20.41 -6.67 -3.32
N LYS A 60 20.50 -5.52 -3.98
CA LYS A 60 21.75 -5.05 -4.58
C LYS A 60 22.86 -4.85 -3.53
N GLU A 61 22.52 -4.30 -2.37
CA GLU A 61 23.49 -4.10 -1.29
C GLU A 61 23.83 -5.42 -0.57
N TYR A 62 22.82 -6.21 -0.23
CA TYR A 62 22.99 -7.34 0.70
C TYR A 62 22.97 -8.72 0.05
N GLY A 63 22.74 -8.81 -1.25
CA GLY A 63 22.77 -10.05 -2.05
C GLY A 63 21.51 -10.93 -1.96
N ALA A 64 20.54 -10.56 -1.12
CA ALA A 64 19.32 -11.34 -0.88
C ALA A 64 18.12 -10.43 -0.63
N TYR A 65 16.92 -10.88 -1.01
CA TYR A 65 15.67 -10.17 -0.67
C TYR A 65 15.27 -10.49 0.77
N LEU A 66 15.33 -9.48 1.65
CA LEU A 66 14.78 -9.47 3.01
C LEU A 66 14.76 -10.84 3.74
N PRO A 67 15.93 -11.46 4.00
CA PRO A 67 16.06 -12.88 4.35
C PRO A 67 15.45 -13.30 5.70
N ASN A 68 14.71 -12.43 6.38
CA ASN A 68 14.17 -12.65 7.71
C ASN A 68 12.76 -12.06 7.86
N LEU A 69 11.92 -12.21 6.83
CA LEU A 69 10.58 -11.64 6.75
C LEU A 69 9.45 -12.51 7.37
N GLY A 70 9.80 -13.47 8.22
CA GLY A 70 8.84 -14.41 8.82
C GLY A 70 8.52 -15.60 7.90
N GLY A 71 9.39 -16.60 7.95
CA GLY A 71 9.36 -17.83 7.14
C GLY A 71 10.79 -18.33 6.87
N THR A 72 10.95 -19.56 6.38
CA THR A 72 12.26 -20.06 5.95
C THR A 72 12.65 -19.37 4.64
N TYR A 73 13.75 -18.61 4.65
CA TYR A 73 14.31 -18.08 3.42
C TYR A 73 14.85 -19.24 2.57
N ASN A 74 14.29 -19.43 1.37
CA ASN A 74 14.70 -20.46 0.44
C ASN A 74 15.17 -19.81 -0.86
N ALA A 75 16.49 -19.83 -1.11
CA ALA A 75 17.06 -19.28 -2.34
C ALA A 75 16.71 -20.09 -3.61
N ALA A 76 16.06 -21.25 -3.47
CA ALA A 76 15.72 -22.13 -4.59
C ALA A 76 14.25 -22.05 -5.01
N ALA A 77 13.39 -21.37 -4.26
CA ALA A 77 11.96 -21.27 -4.55
C ALA A 77 11.41 -19.90 -4.18
N ASP A 78 10.57 -19.35 -5.04
CA ASP A 78 9.91 -18.07 -4.78
C ASP A 78 8.82 -18.26 -3.72
N VAL A 79 8.66 -17.25 -2.87
CA VAL A 79 7.70 -17.27 -1.77
C VAL A 79 6.90 -15.98 -1.76
N MET A 80 5.59 -16.12 -1.56
CA MET A 80 4.70 -15.00 -1.26
C MET A 80 4.71 -14.74 0.24
N HIS A 81 5.08 -13.53 0.62
CA HIS A 81 5.00 -13.06 1.98
C HIS A 81 3.70 -12.26 2.19
N LYS A 82 2.96 -12.63 3.22
CA LYS A 82 1.78 -11.89 3.68
C LYS A 82 2.23 -10.83 4.69
N LEU A 83 1.82 -9.57 4.50
CA LEU A 83 2.13 -8.49 5.44
C LEU A 83 0.94 -8.14 6.35
N ASP A 84 -0.05 -9.02 6.44
CA ASP A 84 -1.29 -8.81 7.20
C ASP A 84 -1.13 -9.01 8.71
N ASP A 85 0.03 -9.48 9.17
CA ASP A 85 0.37 -9.57 10.58
C ASP A 85 1.40 -8.51 11.01
N SER A 86 1.29 -8.07 12.27
CA SER A 86 2.16 -7.03 12.82
C SER A 86 3.63 -7.43 12.85
N GLY A 87 3.91 -8.73 13.01
CA GLY A 87 5.27 -9.27 13.01
C GLY A 87 5.95 -9.08 11.66
N ARG A 88 5.35 -9.60 10.58
CA ARG A 88 5.89 -9.51 9.21
C ARG A 88 5.90 -8.08 8.70
N SER A 89 4.85 -7.30 8.98
CA SER A 89 4.83 -5.86 8.67
C SER A 89 6.02 -5.13 9.31
N LEU A 90 6.24 -5.34 10.61
CA LEU A 90 7.36 -4.72 11.32
C LEU A 90 8.71 -5.20 10.79
N LEU A 91 8.86 -6.49 10.49
CA LEU A 91 10.08 -7.05 9.92
C LEU A 91 10.37 -6.43 8.55
N PHE A 92 9.36 -6.31 7.69
CA PHE A 92 9.48 -5.66 6.39
C PHE A 92 9.97 -4.21 6.51
N VAL A 93 9.37 -3.44 7.41
CA VAL A 93 9.80 -2.07 7.69
C VAL A 93 11.24 -2.03 8.21
N LYS A 94 11.62 -2.90 9.15
CA LYS A 94 12.99 -2.90 9.71
C LYS A 94 14.07 -3.13 8.65
N HIS A 95 13.79 -3.97 7.64
CA HIS A 95 14.73 -4.17 6.55
C HIS A 95 14.88 -2.92 5.68
N LEU A 96 13.77 -2.27 5.32
CA LEU A 96 13.78 -1.16 4.37
C LEU A 96 14.06 0.22 5.00
N TYR A 97 13.59 0.45 6.23
CA TYR A 97 13.76 1.71 6.94
C TYR A 97 15.09 1.79 7.70
N GLY A 98 15.65 0.64 8.10
CA GLY A 98 16.93 0.56 8.82
C GLY A 98 16.90 1.10 10.25
N ARG A 99 15.72 1.49 10.75
CA ARG A 99 15.47 1.99 12.10
C ARG A 99 14.23 1.32 12.68
N ASN A 100 14.09 1.41 13.99
CA ASN A 100 12.80 1.12 14.61
C ASN A 100 11.82 2.22 14.24
N LEU A 101 10.53 1.90 14.28
CA LEU A 101 9.47 2.85 13.97
C LEU A 101 9.43 4.07 14.93
N ASN A 102 10.11 4.02 16.10
CA ASN A 102 10.26 5.18 17.03
C ASN A 102 11.35 6.13 16.58
N GLY A 103 11.98 5.83 15.44
CA GLY A 103 13.19 6.50 15.02
C GLY A 103 14.43 6.09 15.82
N THR A 104 14.32 5.22 16.83
CA THR A 104 15.50 4.68 17.52
C THR A 104 16.27 3.75 16.59
N ALA A 105 17.58 3.68 16.78
CA ALA A 105 18.42 2.78 16.00
C ALA A 105 18.05 1.32 16.25
N LEU A 106 18.16 0.49 15.22
CA LEU A 106 18.14 -0.97 15.38
C LEU A 106 19.28 -1.40 16.31
N SER A 107 19.01 -2.37 17.18
CA SER A 107 20.01 -2.87 18.12
C SER A 107 21.27 -3.38 17.40
N SER A 108 22.44 -3.02 17.94
CA SER A 108 23.76 -3.43 17.43
C SER A 108 24.30 -4.67 18.15
N GLY A 109 25.33 -5.28 17.57
CA GLY A 109 26.00 -6.46 18.14
C GLY A 109 25.69 -7.75 17.38
N PRO A 110 26.31 -8.89 17.76
CA PRO A 110 26.24 -10.14 16.99
C PRO A 110 24.83 -10.72 16.81
N THR A 111 23.95 -10.49 17.80
CA THR A 111 22.53 -10.89 17.78
C THR A 111 21.58 -9.71 17.55
N GLY A 112 22.14 -8.53 17.28
CA GLY A 112 21.39 -7.29 17.09
C GLY A 112 20.56 -7.30 15.81
N GLU A 113 19.51 -6.49 15.82
CA GLU A 113 18.59 -6.31 14.69
C GLU A 113 19.29 -5.81 13.43
N ARG A 114 20.37 -5.03 13.56
CA ARG A 114 21.16 -4.58 12.40
C ARG A 114 21.72 -5.76 11.62
N VAL A 115 22.33 -6.73 12.31
CA VAL A 115 22.92 -7.90 11.64
C VAL A 115 21.86 -8.73 10.92
N ARG A 116 20.65 -8.78 11.48
CA ARG A 116 19.55 -9.61 11.01
C ARG A 116 18.74 -8.99 9.87
N PHE A 117 18.58 -7.66 9.87
CA PHE A 117 17.61 -6.97 9.01
C PHE A 117 18.23 -5.87 8.14
N ASN A 118 19.19 -5.11 8.67
CA ASN A 118 19.80 -4.01 7.93
C ASN A 118 21.16 -3.65 8.53
N ARG A 119 22.22 -4.27 8.00
CA ARG A 119 23.55 -4.28 8.62
C ARG A 119 24.15 -2.88 8.72
N GLN A 120 24.00 -2.10 7.66
CA GLN A 120 24.49 -0.73 7.58
C GLN A 120 23.49 0.31 8.10
N ALA A 121 22.29 -0.09 8.55
CA ALA A 121 21.20 0.82 8.95
C ALA A 121 20.87 1.87 7.86
N MET A 122 20.91 1.45 6.59
CA MET A 122 20.59 2.32 5.45
C MET A 122 19.08 2.43 5.27
N GLU A 123 18.61 3.64 5.01
CA GLU A 123 17.21 3.88 4.67
C GLU A 123 17.03 3.71 3.16
N PHE A 124 16.40 2.61 2.75
CA PHE A 124 16.03 2.36 1.36
C PHE A 124 14.67 2.97 1.00
N CYS A 125 13.77 3.05 1.97
CA CYS A 125 12.47 3.68 1.83
C CYS A 125 12.04 4.32 3.15
N ALA A 126 11.47 5.52 3.04
CA ALA A 126 10.83 6.20 4.16
C ALA A 126 9.43 5.64 4.38
N PHE A 127 9.08 5.42 5.65
CA PHE A 127 7.72 5.07 6.05
C PHE A 127 7.10 6.22 6.81
N SER A 128 5.85 6.54 6.47
CA SER A 128 5.05 7.54 7.15
C SER A 128 4.00 6.87 8.01
N GLN A 129 3.43 7.64 8.92
CA GLN A 129 2.37 7.19 9.81
C GLN A 129 1.11 6.71 9.06
N ASP A 130 0.83 7.29 7.89
CA ASP A 130 -0.34 6.91 7.07
C ASP A 130 -0.22 5.51 6.46
N ASP A 131 1.00 4.94 6.44
CA ASP A 131 1.26 3.61 5.90
C ASP A 131 0.89 2.48 6.87
N PHE A 132 0.34 2.79 8.07
CA PHE A 132 -0.01 1.79 9.09
C PHE A 132 -1.48 1.86 9.54
N PHE A 133 -2.13 0.69 9.59
CA PHE A 133 -3.47 0.46 10.16
C PHE A 133 -3.43 0.46 11.71
N ASN A 134 -4.50 0.90 12.37
CA ASN A 134 -4.60 1.10 13.84
C ASN A 134 -3.71 2.21 14.43
N TYR A 135 -3.47 3.28 13.67
CA TYR A 135 -2.86 4.49 14.21
C TYR A 135 -3.87 5.35 15.00
N THR A 136 -3.55 5.72 16.24
CA THR A 136 -4.26 6.77 17.00
C THR A 136 -3.33 7.96 17.23
N PRO A 137 -3.72 9.19 16.83
CA PRO A 137 -2.93 10.37 17.12
C PRO A 137 -2.79 10.59 18.63
N ASN A 138 -1.57 10.80 19.11
CA ASN A 138 -1.22 11.13 20.50
C ASN A 138 -1.15 9.96 21.50
N ASN A 139 -1.14 8.71 21.04
CA ASN A 139 -0.66 7.60 21.86
C ASN A 139 0.70 7.13 21.30
N ALA A 140 1.70 6.92 22.17
CA ALA A 140 3.07 6.52 21.79
C ALA A 140 3.17 5.06 21.25
N ASP A 141 2.01 4.43 21.07
CA ASP A 141 1.75 3.01 20.84
C ASP A 141 1.56 2.66 19.35
N TRP A 142 2.11 3.46 18.42
CA TRP A 142 2.32 3.02 17.03
C TRP A 142 3.33 1.84 16.95
N GLN A 143 3.88 1.43 18.11
CA GLN A 143 4.82 0.34 18.34
C GLN A 143 4.15 -1.00 18.62
N THR A 144 2.92 -0.98 19.15
CA THR A 144 2.46 -2.12 19.95
C THR A 144 1.87 -3.24 19.10
N ASN A 145 1.59 -3.01 17.80
CA ASN A 145 1.34 -4.01 16.74
C ASN A 145 1.08 -3.32 15.37
N PRO A 146 2.07 -2.66 14.75
CA PRO A 146 1.86 -1.95 13.49
C PRO A 146 1.64 -2.92 12.33
N ILE A 147 0.54 -2.74 11.59
CA ILE A 147 0.24 -3.50 10.38
C ILE A 147 0.28 -2.51 9.20
N LEU A 148 1.05 -2.81 8.16
CA LEU A 148 1.11 -1.99 6.96
C LEU A 148 -0.24 -1.97 6.26
N GLN A 149 -0.62 -0.83 5.70
CA GLN A 149 -1.81 -0.66 4.87
C GLN A 149 -1.49 0.09 3.60
N ASP A 150 -2.29 -0.16 2.56
CA ASP A 150 -2.28 0.67 1.36
C ASP A 150 -2.98 2.03 1.59
N ARG A 151 -2.99 2.89 0.58
CA ARG A 151 -3.63 4.21 0.66
C ARG A 151 -5.17 4.18 0.62
N LEU A 152 -5.74 2.99 0.49
CA LEU A 152 -7.17 2.73 0.63
C LEU A 152 -7.52 2.19 2.02
N GLY A 153 -6.52 1.88 2.85
CA GLY A 153 -6.68 1.32 4.19
C GLY A 153 -6.74 -0.22 4.20
N ASN A 154 -6.27 -0.88 3.14
CA ASN A 154 -6.20 -2.33 3.03
C ASN A 154 -4.85 -2.86 3.58
N PRO A 155 -4.84 -3.65 4.67
CA PRO A 155 -3.63 -4.27 5.19
C PRO A 155 -3.29 -5.63 4.56
N ALA A 156 -4.14 -6.16 3.66
CA ALA A 156 -3.90 -7.43 2.98
C ALA A 156 -2.90 -7.29 1.83
N ILE A 157 -1.69 -6.81 2.15
CA ILE A 157 -0.60 -6.63 1.21
C ILE A 157 0.18 -7.96 1.09
N ARG A 158 0.55 -8.29 -0.14
CA ARG A 158 1.34 -9.46 -0.52
C ARG A 158 2.57 -8.99 -1.26
N VAL A 159 3.71 -9.61 -0.95
CA VAL A 159 4.97 -9.36 -1.64
C VAL A 159 5.58 -10.68 -2.06
N CYS A 160 5.87 -10.82 -3.34
CA CYS A 160 6.60 -11.94 -3.91
C CYS A 160 7.97 -11.47 -4.38
N PHE A 161 8.98 -12.30 -4.12
CA PHE A 161 10.34 -12.07 -4.55
C PHE A 161 10.79 -13.20 -5.46
N ASP A 162 11.49 -12.85 -6.54
CA ASP A 162 12.31 -13.79 -7.30
C ASP A 162 13.57 -14.11 -6.48
N LEU A 163 13.51 -15.25 -5.79
CA LEU A 163 14.56 -15.72 -4.89
C LEU A 163 15.60 -16.56 -5.63
N ASN A 164 15.19 -17.27 -6.69
CA ASN A 164 16.06 -18.14 -7.48
C ASN A 164 16.84 -17.41 -8.59
N ASN A 165 16.57 -16.11 -8.79
CA ASN A 165 17.17 -15.22 -9.78
C ASN A 165 16.88 -15.57 -11.25
N ASP A 166 15.86 -16.37 -11.54
CA ASP A 166 15.54 -16.75 -12.92
C ASP A 166 14.76 -15.66 -13.69
N GLY A 167 14.34 -14.59 -13.02
CA GLY A 167 13.62 -13.46 -13.62
C GLY A 167 12.12 -13.65 -13.71
N LEU A 168 11.60 -14.75 -13.18
CA LEU A 168 10.19 -15.07 -13.09
C LEU A 168 9.84 -15.27 -11.61
N VAL A 169 8.68 -14.77 -11.21
CA VAL A 169 8.06 -15.18 -9.94
C VAL A 169 7.09 -16.31 -10.26
N LYS A 170 7.34 -17.51 -9.74
CA LYS A 170 6.52 -18.69 -10.04
C LYS A 170 6.36 -19.64 -8.86
N SER A 171 5.38 -20.53 -8.97
CA SER A 171 5.06 -21.52 -7.94
C SER A 171 4.79 -20.91 -6.55
N VAL A 172 4.33 -19.66 -6.50
CA VAL A 172 3.96 -19.01 -5.25
C VAL A 172 2.58 -19.49 -4.80
N SER A 173 2.49 -19.92 -3.54
CA SER A 173 1.25 -20.40 -2.94
C SER A 173 0.47 -19.27 -2.27
N GLY A 174 -0.84 -19.17 -2.55
CA GLY A 174 -1.73 -18.20 -1.92
C GLY A 174 -2.91 -17.80 -2.79
N ILE A 175 -3.65 -16.79 -2.34
CA ILE A 175 -4.68 -16.11 -3.13
C ILE A 175 -3.95 -15.10 -4.02
N LEU A 176 -4.11 -15.25 -5.34
CA LEU A 176 -3.52 -14.39 -6.36
C LEU A 176 -4.63 -13.66 -7.11
N PRO A 177 -4.45 -12.37 -7.45
CA PRO A 177 -5.32 -11.67 -8.40
C PRO A 177 -5.37 -12.39 -9.74
N VAL A 178 -6.46 -12.19 -10.49
CA VAL A 178 -6.67 -12.84 -11.79
C VAL A 178 -5.49 -12.59 -12.75
N ASP A 179 -4.95 -11.38 -12.75
CA ASP A 179 -3.82 -10.96 -13.59
C ASP A 179 -2.48 -11.60 -13.20
N LEU A 180 -2.39 -12.21 -12.01
CA LEU A 180 -1.19 -12.85 -11.47
C LEU A 180 -1.35 -14.36 -11.27
N THR A 181 -2.41 -14.96 -11.82
CA THR A 181 -2.70 -16.39 -11.67
C THR A 181 -1.52 -17.28 -12.10
N ASP A 182 -0.79 -16.88 -13.14
CA ASP A 182 0.37 -17.62 -13.66
C ASP A 182 1.53 -17.70 -12.66
N ALA A 183 1.61 -16.78 -11.69
CA ALA A 183 2.60 -16.82 -10.63
C ALA A 183 2.41 -18.04 -9.71
N GLY A 184 1.18 -18.57 -9.61
CA GLY A 184 0.90 -19.80 -8.87
C GLY A 184 1.33 -21.07 -9.61
N GLY A 185 1.59 -20.97 -10.92
CA GLY A 185 1.96 -22.10 -11.77
C GLY A 185 3.45 -22.22 -12.04
N THR A 186 3.80 -23.06 -13.01
CA THR A 186 5.16 -23.24 -13.53
C THR A 186 5.55 -22.23 -14.61
N ILE A 187 4.57 -21.55 -15.21
CA ILE A 187 4.80 -20.49 -16.22
C ILE A 187 5.44 -19.27 -15.55
N GLY A 188 4.87 -18.82 -14.43
CA GLY A 188 5.35 -17.66 -13.70
C GLY A 188 4.97 -16.33 -14.33
N VAL A 189 5.20 -15.25 -13.58
CA VAL A 189 5.04 -13.87 -14.06
C VAL A 189 6.42 -13.23 -14.14
N PRO A 190 6.77 -12.57 -15.26
CA PRO A 190 8.05 -11.86 -15.36
C PRO A 190 8.11 -10.71 -14.37
N GLY A 191 9.17 -10.69 -13.56
CA GLY A 191 9.36 -9.70 -12.50
C GLY A 191 10.33 -10.20 -11.45
N ARG A 192 11.02 -9.27 -10.79
CA ARG A 192 11.91 -9.55 -9.66
C ARG A 192 11.23 -9.32 -8.33
N VAL A 193 10.36 -8.32 -8.27
CA VAL A 193 9.54 -8.01 -7.09
C VAL A 193 8.11 -7.75 -7.56
N ILE A 194 7.16 -8.46 -6.96
CA ILE A 194 5.73 -8.26 -7.22
C ILE A 194 5.06 -7.91 -5.90
N ILE A 195 4.45 -6.72 -5.82
CA ILE A 195 3.67 -6.28 -4.67
C ILE A 195 2.24 -6.13 -5.12
N PHE A 196 1.29 -6.72 -4.39
CA PHE A 196 -0.12 -6.59 -4.68
C PHE A 196 -0.99 -6.61 -3.43
N THR A 197 -2.20 -6.07 -3.53
CA THR A 197 -3.23 -6.23 -2.51
C THR A 197 -4.21 -7.32 -2.92
N THR A 198 -4.60 -8.17 -1.98
CA THR A 198 -5.74 -9.07 -2.16
C THR A 198 -6.97 -8.50 -1.49
N ASP A 199 -8.14 -8.98 -1.92
CA ASP A 199 -9.33 -8.85 -1.10
C ASP A 199 -9.05 -9.50 0.27
N ARG A 200 -9.58 -8.89 1.32
CA ARG A 200 -9.36 -9.33 2.68
C ARG A 200 -10.20 -10.58 2.91
N ASP A 201 -9.63 -11.63 3.51
CA ASP A 201 -10.43 -12.64 4.20
C ASP A 201 -11.19 -11.93 5.34
N ILE A 202 -12.40 -11.47 5.02
CA ILE A 202 -13.54 -11.04 5.84
C ILE A 202 -13.16 -10.57 7.27
N GLY A 203 -13.16 -9.26 7.53
CA GLY A 203 -13.31 -8.77 8.90
C GLY A 203 -12.89 -7.34 9.23
N THR A 204 -12.06 -6.67 8.43
CA THR A 204 -11.62 -5.30 8.75
C THR A 204 -11.34 -4.45 7.51
N ALA A 205 -12.05 -4.70 6.40
CA ALA A 205 -12.04 -3.77 5.29
C ALA A 205 -12.57 -2.41 5.78
N ASN A 206 -12.01 -1.32 5.25
CA ASN A 206 -12.61 0.00 5.37
C ASN A 206 -14.12 -0.13 5.04
N PRO A 207 -15.05 0.19 5.96
CA PRO A 207 -16.48 -0.02 5.75
C PRO A 207 -17.02 0.74 4.52
N ASP A 208 -16.25 1.69 4.00
CA ASP A 208 -16.61 2.52 2.85
C ASP A 208 -16.18 1.97 1.48
N LEU A 209 -15.49 0.82 1.43
CA LEU A 209 -15.02 0.21 0.18
C LEU A 209 -15.55 -1.22 0.05
N SER A 210 -16.11 -1.55 -1.11
CA SER A 210 -16.45 -2.94 -1.39
C SER A 210 -15.18 -3.80 -1.47
N PRO A 211 -15.25 -5.07 -1.08
CA PRO A 211 -14.11 -6.01 -1.09
C PRO A 211 -13.33 -6.02 -2.43
N SER A 212 -14.03 -5.89 -3.57
CA SER A 212 -13.44 -5.83 -4.92
C SER A 212 -12.82 -4.47 -5.30
N GLU A 213 -13.25 -3.36 -4.71
CA GLU A 213 -12.71 -2.03 -5.04
C GLU A 213 -11.34 -1.77 -4.39
N ALA A 214 -11.02 -2.47 -3.31
CA ALA A 214 -9.77 -2.40 -2.57
C ALA A 214 -8.72 -3.44 -3.03
N ALA A 215 -9.12 -4.38 -3.89
CA ALA A 215 -8.24 -5.38 -4.50
C ALA A 215 -7.59 -4.83 -5.80
N ASP A 216 -6.61 -5.57 -6.32
CA ASP A 216 -6.02 -5.40 -7.67
C ASP A 216 -5.04 -4.23 -7.87
N ILE A 217 -4.50 -3.64 -6.80
CA ILE A 217 -3.36 -2.73 -6.95
C ILE A 217 -2.10 -3.56 -6.94
N PHE A 218 -1.42 -3.66 -8.09
CA PHE A 218 -0.16 -4.36 -8.18
C PHE A 218 0.93 -3.55 -8.88
N VAL A 219 2.17 -3.84 -8.48
CA VAL A 219 3.40 -3.36 -9.09
C VAL A 219 4.31 -4.55 -9.33
N ILE A 220 4.86 -4.59 -10.54
CA ILE A 220 5.88 -5.54 -10.96
C ILE A 220 7.12 -4.72 -11.29
N GLN A 221 8.27 -5.13 -10.77
CA GLN A 221 9.57 -4.50 -11.01
C GLN A 221 10.64 -5.54 -11.30
#